data_AF-A0A1S3IM01-F1
#
_entry.id   AF-A0A1S3IM01-F1
#
_cell.length_a   1.000
_cell.length_b   1.000
_cell.length_c   1.000
_cell.angle_alpha   90.00
_cell.angle_beta   90.00
_cell.angle_gamma   90.00
#
_symmetry.space_group_name_H-M   'P 1'
#
loop_
_entity.id
_entity.type
_entity.pdbx_description
1 polymer ?
#
loop_
_entity_poly.entity_id
_entity_poly.type
_entity_poly.pdbx_seq_one_letter_code
_entity_poly.pdbx_strand_id
1 'polypeptide(L)'
;MANRAHPEKVLHSGVDYKSMFDPKVFLDDYHGPGEPQSTVTKDVLHSLFNTGDINGDRLLDLGSGPVISNHISAAKWFNELIFSDYAPGNRDALRKWKNNDVDAFDWDPAFKYVAALEGDVYVS
;
A
#
# COMPACT_ATOMS: atom_id res chain seq x y z
N MET A 1 26.91 27.21 15.88
CA MET A 1 26.32 25.96 15.35
C MET A 1 25.21 25.56 16.31
N ALA A 2 23.95 25.64 15.88
CA ALA A 2 22.82 25.30 16.75
C ALA A 2 22.60 23.78 16.73
N ASN A 3 22.72 23.17 17.90
CA ASN A 3 22.42 21.76 18.14
C ASN A 3 20.91 21.57 17.95
N ARG A 4 20.45 20.99 16.82
CA ARG A 4 19.04 20.59 16.70
C ARG A 4 18.83 19.40 17.61
N ALA A 5 18.32 19.65 18.81
CA ALA A 5 17.82 18.59 19.67
C ALA A 5 16.79 17.78 18.88
N HIS A 6 17.03 16.48 18.74
CA HIS A 6 16.00 15.58 18.26
C HIS A 6 14.90 15.53 19.32
N PRO A 7 13.61 15.61 18.93
CA PRO A 7 12.53 15.47 19.89
C PRO A 7 12.66 14.13 20.62
N GLU A 8 12.25 14.12 21.89
CA GLU A 8 12.22 12.91 22.70
C GLU A 8 11.34 11.86 22.01
N LYS A 9 11.87 10.64 21.85
CA LYS A 9 11.13 9.56 21.20
C LYS A 9 10.03 9.08 22.15
N VAL A 10 8.79 9.46 21.85
CA VAL A 10 7.62 8.98 22.59
C VAL A 10 7.15 7.66 21.99
N LEU A 11 7.03 6.63 22.82
CA LEU A 11 6.37 5.39 22.43
C LEU A 11 4.86 5.57 22.55
N HIS A 12 4.17 5.48 21.42
CA HIS A 12 2.72 5.46 21.36
C HIS A 12 2.18 4.05 21.53
N SER A 13 1.03 3.95 22.17
CA SER A 13 0.29 2.71 22.32
C SER A 13 -0.56 2.42 21.08
N GLY A 14 -1.02 1.18 20.93
CA GLY A 14 -1.87 0.82 19.79
C GLY A 14 -3.14 1.68 19.70
N VAL A 15 -3.73 2.09 20.83
CA VAL A 15 -4.96 2.90 20.82
C VAL A 15 -4.75 4.29 20.22
N ASP A 16 -3.53 4.81 20.25
CA ASP A 16 -3.21 6.14 19.74
C ASP A 16 -3.34 6.22 18.20
N TYR A 17 -3.18 5.09 17.50
CA TYR A 17 -3.39 5.00 16.04
C TYR A 17 -4.82 5.37 15.61
N LYS A 18 -5.80 5.34 16.53
CA LYS A 18 -7.18 5.72 16.19
C LYS A 18 -7.34 7.21 15.93
N SER A 19 -6.49 8.05 16.52
CA SER A 19 -6.61 9.51 16.47
C SER A 19 -5.35 10.23 16.04
N MET A 20 -4.17 9.60 16.15
CA MET A 20 -2.89 10.24 15.85
C MET A 20 -2.35 9.89 14.45
N PHE A 21 -2.84 8.81 13.85
CA PHE A 21 -2.41 8.41 12.50
C PHE A 21 -3.32 9.06 11.46
N ASP A 22 -2.72 9.87 10.57
CA ASP A 22 -3.40 10.45 9.41
C ASP A 22 -3.02 9.66 8.14
N PRO A 23 -3.96 8.89 7.55
CA PRO A 23 -3.71 8.14 6.34
C PRO A 23 -3.32 8.99 5.15
N LYS A 24 -3.84 10.22 5.05
CA LYS A 24 -3.56 11.10 3.91
C LYS A 24 -2.11 11.59 3.98
N VAL A 25 -1.66 12.06 5.14
CA VAL A 25 -0.26 12.47 5.34
C VAL A 25 0.68 11.31 5.05
N PHE A 26 0.36 10.11 5.55
CA PHE A 26 1.14 8.91 5.25
C PHE A 26 1.20 8.60 3.75
N LEU A 27 0.07 8.62 3.04
CA LEU A 27 0.05 8.33 1.61
C LEU A 27 0.79 9.40 0.80
N ASP A 28 0.65 10.68 1.14
CA ASP A 28 1.37 11.77 0.48
C ASP A 28 2.89 11.63 0.67
N ASP A 29 3.34 11.28 1.87
CA ASP A 29 4.77 11.17 2.21
C ASP A 29 5.46 9.93 1.60
N TYR A 30 4.76 8.80 1.46
CA TYR A 30 5.38 7.52 1.08
C TYR A 30 4.92 6.97 -0.27
N HIS A 31 3.75 7.41 -0.75
CA HIS A 31 3.13 6.90 -1.98
C HIS A 31 2.82 8.02 -2.98
N GLY A 32 3.13 9.28 -2.65
CA GLY A 32 2.94 10.42 -3.51
C GLY A 32 3.85 10.42 -4.75
N PRO A 33 3.64 11.39 -5.66
CA PRO A 33 4.43 11.50 -6.88
C PRO A 33 5.92 11.72 -6.58
N GLY A 34 6.78 10.84 -7.11
CA GLY A 34 8.24 10.96 -6.99
C GLY A 34 8.89 10.11 -5.90
N GLU A 35 8.12 9.33 -5.13
CA GLU A 35 8.65 8.56 -4.00
C GLU A 35 9.21 7.16 -4.39
N PRO A 36 10.51 6.89 -4.15
CA PRO A 36 11.20 5.67 -4.59
C PRO A 36 10.89 4.42 -3.75
N GLN A 37 10.42 4.58 -2.50
CA GLN A 37 10.11 3.44 -1.63
C GLN A 37 8.99 2.56 -2.22
N SER A 38 8.18 3.16 -3.07
CA SER A 38 7.04 2.51 -3.68
C SER A 38 7.41 1.52 -4.80
N THR A 39 8.59 1.58 -5.44
CA THR A 39 8.91 0.73 -6.60
C THR A 39 9.55 -0.61 -6.22
N VAL A 40 10.57 -0.62 -5.35
CA VAL A 40 11.26 -1.86 -4.93
C VAL A 40 10.29 -2.88 -4.34
N THR A 41 9.38 -2.43 -3.47
CA THR A 41 8.37 -3.31 -2.87
C THR A 41 7.45 -3.91 -3.93
N LYS A 42 7.05 -3.12 -4.94
CA LYS A 42 6.23 -3.61 -6.06
C LYS A 42 6.99 -4.60 -6.93
N ASP A 43 8.27 -4.38 -7.21
CA ASP A 43 9.09 -5.31 -8.00
C ASP A 43 9.21 -6.69 -7.33
N VAL A 44 9.45 -6.68 -6.01
CA VAL A 44 9.53 -7.91 -5.21
C VAL A 44 8.20 -8.64 -5.18
N LEU A 45 7.10 -7.93 -4.90
CA LEU A 45 5.77 -8.54 -4.85
C LEU A 45 5.33 -9.03 -6.23
N HIS A 46 5.60 -8.27 -7.29
CA HIS A 46 5.36 -8.69 -8.66
C HIS A 46 6.11 -9.97 -9.00
N SER A 47 7.42 -10.02 -8.74
CA SER A 47 8.23 -11.21 -8.97
C SER A 47 7.73 -12.41 -8.18
N LEU A 48 7.34 -12.20 -6.91
CA LEU A 48 6.84 -13.24 -6.02
C LEU A 48 5.53 -13.84 -6.53
N PHE A 49 4.53 -13.02 -6.83
CA PHE A 49 3.23 -13.50 -7.30
C PHE A 49 3.31 -14.09 -8.71
N ASN A 50 4.15 -13.53 -9.59
CA ASN A 50 4.25 -13.98 -10.97
C ASN A 50 4.98 -15.34 -11.13
N THR A 51 5.52 -15.91 -10.05
CA THR A 51 5.91 -17.34 -10.03
C THR A 51 4.72 -18.26 -10.29
N GLY A 52 3.50 -17.83 -9.95
CA GLY A 52 2.29 -18.64 -9.98
C GLY A 52 2.17 -19.63 -8.81
N ASP A 53 3.21 -19.79 -7.99
CA ASP A 53 3.21 -20.73 -6.85
C ASP A 53 2.35 -20.23 -5.68
N ILE A 54 2.10 -18.92 -5.62
CA ILE A 54 1.28 -18.26 -4.60
C ILE A 54 -0.03 -17.80 -5.24
N ASN A 55 -1.05 -18.64 -5.12
CA ASN A 55 -2.40 -18.41 -5.66
C ASN A 55 -3.47 -19.03 -4.76
N GLY A 56 -4.73 -18.72 -5.03
CA GLY A 56 -5.87 -19.35 -4.35
C GLY A 56 -7.15 -18.53 -4.49
N ASP A 57 -8.20 -18.91 -3.76
CA ASP A 57 -9.45 -18.17 -3.84
C ASP A 57 -9.40 -16.84 -3.08
N ARG A 58 -8.73 -16.80 -1.93
CA ARG A 58 -8.78 -15.69 -0.98
C ARG A 58 -7.39 -15.34 -0.44
N LEU A 59 -7.08 -14.05 -0.39
CA LEU A 59 -5.92 -13.49 0.30
C LEU A 59 -6.41 -12.55 1.42
N LEU A 60 -5.96 -12.75 2.65
CA LEU A 60 -6.15 -11.82 3.76
C LEU A 60 -4.86 -11.06 4.02
N ASP A 61 -4.93 -9.74 3.92
CA ASP A 61 -3.86 -8.84 4.32
C ASP A 61 -4.12 -8.30 5.74
N LEU A 62 -3.13 -8.48 6.61
CA LEU A 62 -3.18 -8.11 8.04
C LEU A 62 -2.32 -6.88 8.28
N GLY A 63 -2.95 -5.75 8.59
CA GLY A 63 -2.24 -4.47 8.76
C GLY A 63 -1.98 -3.80 7.41
N SER A 64 -2.99 -3.76 6.55
CA SER A 64 -2.92 -3.18 5.20
C SER A 64 -2.49 -1.72 5.18
N GLY A 65 -2.69 -1.00 6.29
CA GLY A 65 -2.68 0.45 6.26
C GLY A 65 -3.72 0.98 5.26
N PRO A 66 -3.51 2.19 4.71
CA PRO A 66 -4.35 2.72 3.66
C PRO A 66 -3.86 2.33 2.24
N VAL A 67 -3.04 1.28 2.11
CA VAL A 67 -2.22 1.01 0.91
C VAL A 67 -2.82 -0.08 0.04
N ILE A 68 -2.88 0.17 -1.26
CA ILE A 68 -3.42 -0.78 -2.26
C ILE A 68 -2.32 -1.37 -3.13
N SER A 69 -1.25 -0.60 -3.38
CA SER A 69 -0.24 -0.95 -4.38
C SER A 69 0.46 -2.30 -4.17
N ASN A 70 0.50 -2.80 -2.94
CA ASN A 70 1.13 -4.08 -2.60
C ASN A 70 0.34 -5.29 -3.16
N HIS A 71 -0.92 -5.09 -3.53
CA HIS A 71 -1.84 -6.17 -3.88
C HIS A 71 -2.12 -6.26 -5.37
N ILE A 72 -1.59 -5.33 -6.17
CA ILE A 72 -1.91 -5.21 -7.60
C ILE A 72 -1.52 -6.51 -8.34
N SER A 73 -0.29 -7.00 -8.15
CA SER A 73 0.14 -8.26 -8.78
C SER A 73 -0.53 -9.50 -8.18
N ALA A 74 -0.99 -9.43 -6.92
CA ALA A 74 -1.75 -10.52 -6.31
C ALA A 74 -3.14 -10.68 -6.94
N ALA A 75 -3.76 -9.60 -7.40
CA ALA A 75 -5.12 -9.60 -7.95
C ALA A 75 -5.30 -10.53 -9.17
N LYS A 76 -4.21 -10.87 -9.88
CA LYS A 76 -4.22 -11.84 -10.98
C LYS A 76 -4.40 -13.29 -10.50
N TRP A 77 -4.01 -13.58 -9.27
CA TRP A 77 -3.90 -14.95 -8.72
C TRP A 77 -4.92 -15.27 -7.63
N PHE A 78 -5.71 -14.27 -7.22
CA PHE A 78 -6.72 -14.40 -6.17
C PHE A 78 -8.06 -13.80 -6.59
N ASN A 79 -9.15 -14.55 -6.35
CA ASN A 79 -10.51 -14.11 -6.66
C ASN A 79 -11.00 -13.04 -5.69
N GLU A 80 -10.55 -13.07 -4.43
CA GLU A 80 -10.96 -12.15 -3.38
C GLU A 80 -9.75 -11.68 -2.56
N LEU A 81 -9.60 -10.36 -2.48
CA LEU A 81 -8.61 -9.69 -1.63
C LEU A 81 -9.32 -9.04 -0.44
N ILE A 82 -8.93 -9.45 0.77
CA ILE A 82 -9.52 -8.97 2.02
C ILE A 82 -8.48 -8.11 2.74
N PHE A 83 -8.79 -6.84 2.91
CA PHE A 83 -7.92 -5.88 3.57
C PHE A 83 -8.37 -5.71 5.01
N SER A 84 -7.41 -5.67 5.93
CA SER A 84 -7.70 -5.45 7.34
C SER A 84 -6.63 -4.59 7.99
N ASP A 85 -7.06 -3.67 8.84
CA ASP A 85 -6.15 -2.79 9.57
C ASP A 85 -6.73 -2.45 10.93
N TYR A 86 -5.89 -2.10 11.91
CA TYR A 86 -6.33 -1.70 13.24
C TYR A 86 -6.94 -0.28 13.23
N ALA A 87 -6.34 0.65 12.50
CA ALA A 87 -6.76 2.05 12.50
C ALA A 87 -8.02 2.24 11.64
N PRO A 88 -9.09 2.88 12.17
CA PRO A 88 -10.29 3.15 11.40
C PRO A 88 -10.01 4.03 10.17
N GLY A 89 -9.14 5.05 10.30
CA GLY A 89 -8.78 5.92 9.19
C GLY A 89 -8.18 5.18 7.99
N ASN A 90 -7.38 4.15 8.24
CA ASN A 90 -6.82 3.30 7.17
C ASN A 90 -7.92 2.54 6.42
N ARG A 91 -8.83 1.92 7.17
CA ARG A 91 -9.99 1.24 6.58
C ARG A 91 -10.90 2.21 5.84
N ASP A 92 -11.03 3.46 6.29
CA ASP A 92 -11.79 4.51 5.60
C ASP A 92 -11.16 4.89 4.28
N ALA A 93 -9.84 5.08 4.22
CA ALA A 93 -9.11 5.37 2.99
C ALA A 93 -9.30 4.26 1.94
N LEU A 94 -9.21 2.99 2.36
CA LEU A 94 -9.46 1.85 1.48
C LEU A 94 -10.91 1.81 0.98
N ARG A 95 -11.89 2.14 1.85
CA ARG A 95 -13.31 2.22 1.47
C ARG A 95 -13.57 3.34 0.47
N LYS A 96 -12.98 4.52 0.67
CA LYS A 96 -13.09 5.65 -0.27
C LYS A 96 -12.60 5.27 -1.65
N TRP A 97 -11.43 4.65 -1.73
CA TRP A 97 -10.91 4.15 -3.00
C TRP A 97 -11.83 3.10 -3.63
N LYS A 98 -12.28 2.10 -2.86
CA LYS A 98 -13.20 1.06 -3.35
C LYS A 98 -14.50 1.63 -3.92
N ASN A 99 -14.99 2.73 -3.35
CA ASN A 99 -16.23 3.39 -3.76
C ASN A 99 -16.04 4.42 -4.87
N ASN A 100 -14.80 4.66 -5.33
CA ASN A 100 -14.44 5.75 -6.24
C ASN A 100 -14.85 7.13 -5.72
N ASP A 101 -14.67 7.37 -4.42
CA ASP A 101 -14.92 8.70 -3.83
C ASP A 101 -13.94 9.74 -4.39
N VAL A 102 -14.41 10.98 -4.55
CA VAL A 102 -13.65 12.09 -5.16
C VAL A 102 -12.37 12.45 -4.40
N ASP A 103 -12.31 12.14 -3.10
CA ASP A 103 -11.18 12.40 -2.23
C ASP A 103 -10.33 11.15 -1.94
N ALA A 104 -10.57 10.05 -2.69
CA ALA A 104 -9.73 8.88 -2.63
C ALA A 104 -8.31 9.16 -3.17
N PHE A 105 -7.32 8.46 -2.62
CA PHE A 105 -5.96 8.55 -3.11
C PHE A 105 -5.84 7.98 -4.53
N ASP A 106 -5.09 8.67 -5.38
CA ASP A 106 -4.86 8.24 -6.77
C ASP A 106 -3.82 7.12 -6.84
N TRP A 107 -4.29 5.91 -7.10
CA TRP A 107 -3.43 4.74 -7.28
C TRP A 107 -3.07 4.46 -8.74
N ASP A 108 -3.53 5.27 -9.70
CA ASP A 108 -3.21 5.08 -11.13
C ASP A 108 -1.71 4.95 -11.42
N PRO A 109 -0.82 5.76 -10.82
CA PRO A 109 0.62 5.60 -11.04
C PRO A 109 1.13 4.21 -10.63
N ALA A 110 0.61 3.65 -9.54
CA ALA A 110 0.97 2.31 -9.09
C ALA A 110 0.45 1.23 -10.05
N PHE A 111 -0.80 1.34 -10.52
CA PHE A 111 -1.34 0.42 -11.53
C PHE A 111 -0.56 0.47 -12.83
N LYS A 112 -0.24 1.67 -13.34
CA LYS A 112 0.57 1.85 -14.56
C LYS A 112 1.96 1.24 -14.42
N TYR A 113 2.59 1.40 -13.26
CA TYR A 113 3.89 0.81 -12.98
C TYR A 113 3.84 -0.72 -13.04
N VAL A 114 2.90 -1.35 -12.32
CA VAL A 114 2.78 -2.82 -12.32
C VAL A 114 2.36 -3.36 -13.69
N ALA A 115 1.47 -2.66 -14.40
CA ALA A 115 1.09 -3.04 -15.76
C ALA A 115 2.29 -3.02 -16.73
N ALA A 116 3.25 -2.09 -16.55
CA ALA A 116 4.48 -2.09 -17.33
C ALA A 116 5.35 -3.32 -17.02
N LEU A 117 5.51 -3.69 -15.74
CA LEU A 117 6.21 -4.91 -15.35
C LEU A 117 5.57 -6.18 -15.97
N GLU A 118 4.24 -6.22 -16.02
CA GLU A 118 3.49 -7.31 -16.65
C GLU A 118 3.59 -7.34 -18.18
N GLY A 119 3.88 -6.19 -18.81
CA GLY A 119 4.10 -6.07 -20.26
C GLY A 119 5.52 -6.42 -20.69
N ASP A 120 6.51 -6.25 -19.80
CA ASP A 120 7.93 -6.55 -20.02
C ASP A 120 8.29 -8.04 -19.82
N VAL A 121 7.32 -8.94 -19.96
CA VAL A 121 7.59 -10.39 -19.95
C VAL A 121 8.47 -10.71 -21.15
N TYR A 122 9.77 -10.85 -20.90
CA TYR A 122 10.70 -11.50 -21.80
C TYR A 122 10.12 -12.86 -22.17
N VAL A 123 9.74 -13.00 -23.44
CA VAL A 123 9.48 -14.30 -24.05
C VAL A 123 10.82 -15.04 -24.02
N SER A 124 11.02 -15.92 -23.03
CA SER A 124 12.11 -16.90 -22.99
C SER A 124 11.59 -18.25 -23.46
#